data_AF-A0A957LFG7-F1
#
_entry.id   AF-A0A957LFG7-F1
#
_cell.length_a   1.000
_cell.length_b   1.000
_cell.length_c   1.000
_cell.angle_alpha   90.00
_cell.angle_beta   90.00
_cell.angle_gamma   90.00
#
_symmetry.space_group_name_H-M   'P 1'
#
loop_
_entity.id
_entity.type
_entity.pdbx_description
1 polymer ?
#
loop_
_entity_poly.entity_id
_entity_poly.type
_entity_poly.pdbx_seq_one_letter_code
_entity_poly.pdbx_strand_id
1 'polypeptide(L)'
;MSRLFPSIFAIVVGFATLIGLFIAPNLGQIMLNWGSLLAAFALLMGIINLMRVHLNRASTERNLYSLVLVLSMWAIFFLSLTDWLGLTNNTVAEIFTYVQAPLEGAFASLIAVLLLVAGFNMLKHQRSVWTVLFLLAAVLVLLSTIALTAFGTLFLEIRYWLEAIVVTAGMRGILIGVALGSVMIAIRLLLGIDQPYNK
;
A
#
# COMPACT_ATOMS: atom_id res chain seq x y z
N MET A 1 3.98 15.72 34.29
CA MET A 1 3.88 16.86 33.35
C MET A 1 4.55 16.60 32.00
N SER A 2 5.74 15.99 31.94
CA SER A 2 6.48 15.75 30.67
C SER A 2 5.78 14.82 29.65
N ARG A 3 4.86 13.95 30.09
CA ARG A 3 4.17 12.97 29.21
C ARG A 3 2.96 13.53 28.46
N LEU A 4 2.34 14.61 28.97
CA LEU A 4 1.16 15.23 28.34
C LEU A 4 1.55 16.27 27.28
N PHE A 5 2.78 16.80 27.35
CA PHE A 5 3.26 17.84 26.46
C PHE A 5 3.22 17.43 24.97
N PRO A 6 3.68 16.22 24.57
CA PRO A 6 3.62 15.80 23.17
C PRO A 6 2.17 15.68 22.65
N SER A 7 1.26 15.17 23.48
CA SER A 7 -0.15 15.03 23.11
C SER A 7 -0.84 16.38 22.96
N ILE A 8 -0.63 17.32 23.89
CA ILE A 8 -1.18 18.67 23.79
C ILE A 8 -0.65 19.38 22.54
N PHE A 9 0.66 19.27 22.27
CA PHE A 9 1.27 19.84 21.08
C PHE A 9 0.65 19.27 19.80
N ALA A 10 0.50 17.96 19.70
CA ALA A 10 -0.11 17.30 18.55
C ALA A 10 -1.56 17.75 18.32
N ILE A 11 -2.35 17.88 19.38
CA ILE A 11 -3.73 18.37 19.33
C ILE A 11 -3.77 19.81 18.81
N VAL A 12 -2.95 20.70 19.37
CA VAL A 12 -2.88 22.12 18.97
C VAL A 12 -2.48 22.25 17.50
N VAL A 13 -1.43 21.56 17.07
CA VAL A 13 -0.97 21.59 15.67
C VAL A 13 -2.02 21.03 14.72
N GLY A 14 -2.70 19.95 15.12
CA GLY A 14 -3.76 19.36 14.32
C GLY A 14 -4.98 20.28 14.17
N PHE A 15 -5.43 20.93 15.24
CA PHE A 15 -6.49 21.96 15.14
C PHE A 15 -6.03 23.18 14.33
N ALA A 16 -4.78 23.64 14.50
CA ALA A 16 -4.22 24.73 13.71
C ALA A 16 -4.18 24.38 12.21
N THR A 17 -3.88 23.13 11.87
CA THR A 17 -3.94 22.62 10.50
C THR A 17 -5.36 22.66 9.95
N LEU A 18 -6.36 22.20 10.72
CA LEU A 18 -7.77 22.25 10.30
C LEU A 18 -8.24 23.70 10.10
N ILE A 19 -7.94 24.60 11.03
CA ILE A 19 -8.25 26.03 10.90
C ILE A 19 -7.55 26.62 9.65
N GLY A 20 -6.30 26.25 9.41
CA GLY A 20 -5.54 26.68 8.24
C GLY A 20 -6.15 26.21 6.92
N LEU A 21 -6.70 25.00 6.87
CA LEU A 21 -7.33 24.45 5.66
C LEU A 21 -8.67 25.11 5.33
N PHE A 22 -9.51 25.41 6.34
CA PHE A 22 -10.87 25.88 6.11
C PHE A 22 -11.07 27.40 6.22
N ILE A 23 -10.25 28.08 7.03
CA ILE A 23 -10.47 29.49 7.40
C ILE A 23 -9.30 30.38 6.96
N ALA A 24 -8.06 29.92 7.15
CA ALA A 24 -6.86 30.74 6.95
C ALA A 24 -5.86 30.06 6.00
N PRO A 25 -6.03 30.15 4.66
CA PRO A 25 -5.25 29.39 3.68
C PRO A 25 -3.73 29.55 3.81
N ASN A 26 -3.25 30.74 4.18
CA ASN A 26 -1.81 30.99 4.41
C ASN A 26 -1.26 30.14 5.58
N LEU A 27 -2.03 30.01 6.68
CA LEU A 27 -1.68 29.12 7.78
C LEU A 27 -1.74 27.66 7.32
N GLY A 28 -2.76 27.30 6.54
CA GLY A 28 -2.89 25.96 5.96
C GLY A 28 -1.67 25.56 5.15
N GLN A 29 -1.20 26.43 4.25
CA GLN A 29 0.00 26.17 3.45
C GLN A 29 1.25 25.98 4.31
N ILE A 30 1.43 26.82 5.34
CA ILE A 30 2.56 26.69 6.26
C ILE A 30 2.48 25.34 7.00
N MET A 31 1.31 24.97 7.53
CA MET A 31 1.10 23.70 8.23
C MET A 31 1.36 22.50 7.31
N LEU A 32 0.87 22.53 6.06
CA LEU A 32 1.10 21.47 5.09
C LEU A 32 2.57 21.34 4.69
N ASN A 33 3.30 22.46 4.53
CA ASN A 33 4.73 22.44 4.23
C ASN A 33 5.53 21.79 5.37
N TRP A 34 5.25 22.18 6.63
CA TRP A 34 5.85 21.54 7.80
C TRP A 34 5.46 20.07 7.93
N GLY A 35 4.19 19.74 7.67
CA GLY A 35 3.71 18.36 7.67
C GLY A 35 4.42 17.50 6.62
N SER A 36 4.61 18.02 5.41
CA SER A 36 5.37 17.35 4.35
C SER A 36 6.83 17.13 4.74
N LEU A 37 7.49 18.13 5.32
CA LEU A 37 8.85 18.01 5.82
C LEU A 37 8.95 16.92 6.91
N LEU A 38 8.05 16.93 7.89
CA LEU A 38 8.00 15.93 8.95
C LEU A 38 7.72 14.53 8.40
N ALA A 39 6.85 14.40 7.40
CA ALA A 39 6.57 13.13 6.73
C ALA A 39 7.81 12.58 6.02
N ALA A 40 8.61 13.44 5.36
CA ALA A 40 9.87 13.03 4.76
C ALA A 40 10.87 12.52 5.81
N PHE A 41 11.02 13.21 6.94
CA PHE A 41 11.85 12.73 8.05
C PHE A 41 11.32 11.44 8.68
N ALA A 42 9.99 11.31 8.83
CA ALA A 42 9.37 10.10 9.35
C ALA A 42 9.63 8.89 8.43
N LEU A 43 9.58 9.09 7.11
CA LEU A 43 9.92 8.07 6.13
C LEU A 43 11.39 7.66 6.27
N LEU A 44 12.32 8.62 6.35
CA LEU A 44 13.74 8.33 6.57
C LEU A 44 13.97 7.54 7.88
N MET A 45 13.32 7.97 8.97
CA MET A 45 13.37 7.24 10.24
C MET A 45 12.81 5.82 10.12
N GLY A 46 11.74 5.63 9.34
CA GLY A 46 11.17 4.32 9.04
C GLY A 46 12.16 3.42 8.30
N ILE A 47 12.83 3.93 7.27
CA ILE A 47 13.88 3.21 6.52
C ILE A 47 15.04 2.84 7.43
N ILE A 48 15.54 3.79 8.23
CA ILE A 48 16.65 3.56 9.17
C ILE A 48 16.26 2.50 10.21
N ASN A 49 15.03 2.58 10.75
CA ASN A 49 14.54 1.60 11.71
C ASN A 49 14.45 0.20 11.09
N LEU A 50 13.87 0.07 9.90
CA LEU A 50 13.79 -1.20 9.18
C LEU A 50 15.18 -1.77 8.93
N MET A 51 16.10 -0.95 8.42
CA MET A 51 17.48 -1.34 8.17
C MET A 51 18.16 -1.81 9.45
N ARG A 52 18.03 -1.07 10.56
CA ARG A 52 18.62 -1.42 11.86
C ARG A 52 18.11 -2.76 12.38
N VAL A 53 16.80 -2.97 12.33
CA VAL A 53 16.16 -4.22 12.78
C VAL A 53 16.68 -5.40 11.97
N HIS A 54 16.72 -5.28 10.65
CA HIS A 54 17.13 -6.39 9.78
C HIS A 54 18.65 -6.60 9.72
N LEU A 55 19.47 -5.55 9.88
CA LEU A 55 20.91 -5.69 10.08
C LEU A 55 21.22 -6.45 11.37
N ASN A 56 20.55 -6.08 12.47
CA ASN A 56 20.71 -6.79 13.74
C ASN A 56 20.30 -8.25 13.58
N ARG A 57 19.13 -8.51 12.99
CA ARG A 57 18.62 -9.86 12.74
C ARG A 57 19.54 -10.70 11.84
N ALA A 58 20.09 -10.10 10.80
CA ALA A 58 21.05 -10.76 9.91
C ALA A 58 22.35 -11.13 10.64
N SER A 59 22.81 -10.29 11.57
CA SER A 59 24.04 -10.53 12.32
C SER A 59 23.84 -11.52 13.48
N THR A 60 22.81 -11.31 14.30
CA THR A 60 22.58 -12.09 15.53
C THR A 60 21.88 -13.42 15.27
N GLU A 61 20.84 -13.43 14.42
CA GLU A 61 20.05 -14.62 14.11
C GLU A 61 20.54 -15.34 12.85
N ARG A 62 21.54 -14.79 12.14
CA ARG A 62 22.02 -15.29 10.83
C ARG A 62 20.89 -15.46 9.82
N ASN A 63 19.88 -14.59 9.88
CA ASN A 63 18.70 -14.68 9.04
C ASN A 63 19.01 -14.21 7.62
N LEU A 64 19.10 -15.16 6.67
CA LEU A 64 19.41 -14.89 5.28
C LEU A 64 18.39 -13.97 4.60
N TYR A 65 17.10 -14.07 4.93
CA TYR A 65 16.08 -13.19 4.35
C TYR A 65 16.25 -11.73 4.78
N SER A 66 16.67 -11.52 6.04
CA SER A 66 16.98 -10.17 6.53
C SER A 66 18.24 -9.60 5.87
N LEU A 67 19.23 -10.45 5.59
CA LEU A 67 20.42 -10.06 4.83
C LEU A 67 20.06 -9.65 3.40
N VAL A 68 19.27 -10.48 2.70
CA VAL A 68 18.81 -10.19 1.34
C VAL A 68 18.04 -8.88 1.30
N LEU A 69 17.12 -8.64 2.25
CA LEU A 69 16.38 -7.38 2.32
C LEU A 69 17.32 -6.17 2.42
N VAL A 70 18.28 -6.19 3.34
CA VAL A 70 19.22 -5.08 3.52
C VAL A 70 20.07 -4.86 2.27
N LEU A 71 20.57 -5.93 1.65
CA LEU A 71 21.34 -5.83 0.40
C LEU A 71 20.49 -5.25 -0.75
N SER A 72 19.23 -5.68 -0.87
CA SER A 72 18.30 -5.13 -1.87
C SER A 72 17.99 -3.65 -1.62
N MET A 73 17.83 -3.23 -0.35
CA MET A 73 17.64 -1.82 0.00
C MET A 73 18.84 -0.96 -0.45
N TRP A 74 20.06 -1.42 -0.17
CA TRP A 74 21.27 -0.72 -0.61
C TRP A 74 21.43 -0.72 -2.13
N ALA A 75 21.17 -1.84 -2.80
CA ALA A 75 21.24 -1.94 -4.25
C ALA A 75 20.32 -0.91 -4.92
N ILE A 76 19.04 -0.84 -4.51
CA ILE A 76 18.09 0.13 -5.06
C ILE A 76 18.51 1.58 -4.74
N PHE A 77 19.00 1.84 -3.52
CA PHE A 77 19.48 3.18 -3.15
C PHE A 77 20.64 3.64 -4.03
N PHE A 78 21.66 2.80 -4.24
CA PHE A 78 22.80 3.15 -5.07
C PHE A 78 22.43 3.27 -6.56
N LEU A 79 21.54 2.42 -7.07
CA LEU A 79 21.04 2.54 -8.45
C LEU A 79 20.21 3.82 -8.64
N SER A 80 19.42 4.20 -7.64
CA SER A 80 18.73 5.49 -7.66
C SER A 80 19.71 6.67 -7.64
N LEU A 81 20.86 6.52 -6.98
CA LEU A 81 21.89 7.55 -6.94
C LEU A 81 22.60 7.68 -8.29
N THR A 82 22.87 6.57 -8.99
CA THR A 82 23.47 6.60 -10.33
C THR A 82 22.54 7.24 -11.35
N ASP A 83 21.23 6.97 -11.26
CA ASP A 83 20.20 7.63 -12.08
C ASP A 83 20.15 9.14 -11.78
N TRP A 84 20.15 9.53 -10.50
CA TRP A 84 20.12 10.94 -10.10
C TRP A 84 21.36 11.72 -10.53
N LEU A 85 22.54 11.09 -10.51
CA LEU A 85 23.80 11.67 -10.98
C LEU A 85 23.93 11.67 -12.52
N GLY A 86 22.99 11.04 -13.25
CA GLY A 86 23.03 10.93 -14.71
C GLY A 86 24.10 9.95 -15.24
N LEU A 87 24.60 9.05 -14.39
CA LEU A 87 25.54 8.00 -14.79
C LEU A 87 24.83 6.84 -15.48
N THR A 88 23.59 6.59 -15.08
CA THR A 88 22.68 5.62 -15.68
C THR A 88 21.37 6.31 -16.05
N ASN A 89 20.60 5.68 -16.93
CA ASN A 89 19.29 6.18 -17.33
C ASN A 89 18.23 5.15 -16.94
N ASN A 90 17.36 5.55 -16.02
CA ASN A 90 16.10 4.86 -15.73
C ASN A 90 16.26 3.44 -15.15
N THR A 91 17.40 3.14 -14.51
CA THR A 91 17.69 1.81 -13.96
C THR A 91 16.70 1.41 -12.86
N VAL A 92 16.23 2.36 -12.05
CA VAL A 92 15.18 2.07 -11.06
C VAL A 92 13.88 1.60 -11.71
N ALA A 93 13.48 2.19 -12.85
CA ALA A 93 12.28 1.77 -13.56
C ALA A 93 12.45 0.43 -14.29
N GLU A 94 13.68 0.10 -14.72
CA GLU A 94 13.99 -1.23 -15.24
C GLU A 94 13.84 -2.30 -14.16
N ILE A 95 14.34 -2.06 -12.95
CA ILE A 95 14.12 -2.97 -11.80
C ILE A 95 12.62 -3.12 -11.53
N PHE A 96 11.87 -2.02 -11.55
CA PHE A 96 10.42 -2.10 -11.40
C PHE A 96 9.80 -3.01 -12.48
N THR A 97 10.18 -2.83 -13.74
CA THR A 97 9.60 -3.54 -14.89
C THR A 97 9.98 -5.02 -14.93
N TYR A 98 11.23 -5.35 -14.58
CA TYR A 98 11.76 -6.71 -14.72
C TYR A 98 11.78 -7.52 -13.43
N VAL A 99 11.65 -6.88 -12.26
CA VAL A 99 11.67 -7.55 -10.95
C VAL A 99 10.34 -7.35 -10.23
N GLN A 100 9.92 -6.11 -9.99
CA GLN A 100 8.72 -5.85 -9.19
C GLN A 100 7.43 -6.27 -9.91
N ALA A 101 7.21 -5.82 -11.15
CA ALA A 101 5.99 -6.12 -11.89
C ALA A 101 5.78 -7.63 -12.14
N PRO A 102 6.81 -8.44 -12.49
CA PRO A 102 6.66 -9.89 -12.58
C PRO A 102 6.37 -10.55 -11.23
N LEU A 103 6.96 -10.07 -10.13
CA LEU A 103 6.66 -10.58 -8.78
C LEU A 103 5.21 -10.29 -8.38
N GLU A 104 4.71 -9.08 -8.64
CA GLU A 104 3.30 -8.72 -8.44
C GLU A 104 2.38 -9.63 -9.26
N GLY A 105 2.71 -9.88 -10.53
CA GLY A 105 1.98 -10.81 -11.39
C GLY A 105 2.00 -12.26 -10.86
N ALA A 106 3.13 -12.73 -10.34
CA ALA A 106 3.26 -14.05 -9.73
C ALA A 106 2.38 -14.19 -8.48
N PHE A 107 2.38 -13.20 -7.59
CA PHE A 107 1.50 -13.18 -6.42
C PHE A 107 0.03 -13.10 -6.81
N ALA A 108 -0.33 -12.28 -7.80
CA ALA A 108 -1.69 -12.20 -8.32
C ALA A 108 -2.16 -13.55 -8.89
N SER A 109 -1.29 -14.24 -9.64
CA SER A 109 -1.56 -15.59 -10.16
C SER A 109 -1.78 -16.60 -9.03
N LEU A 110 -0.92 -16.58 -8.01
CA LEU A 110 -1.04 -17.46 -6.84
C LEU A 110 -2.37 -17.23 -6.11
N ILE A 111 -2.75 -15.97 -5.90
CA ILE A 111 -4.05 -15.62 -5.32
C ILE A 111 -5.19 -16.12 -6.20
N ALA A 112 -5.12 -15.94 -7.51
CA ALA A 112 -6.17 -16.38 -8.43
C ALA A 112 -6.35 -17.90 -8.41
N VAL A 113 -5.26 -18.68 -8.40
CA VAL A 113 -5.30 -20.14 -8.27
C VAL A 113 -5.87 -20.56 -6.90
N LEU A 114 -5.44 -19.91 -5.82
CA LEU A 114 -5.96 -20.19 -4.47
C LEU A 114 -7.46 -19.88 -4.37
N LEU A 115 -7.93 -18.77 -4.94
CA LEU A 115 -9.34 -18.39 -4.99
C LEU A 115 -10.16 -19.39 -5.80
N LEU A 116 -9.62 -19.88 -6.92
CA LEU A 116 -10.27 -20.91 -7.73
C LEU A 116 -10.44 -22.22 -6.94
N VAL A 117 -9.36 -22.71 -6.31
CA VAL A 117 -9.40 -23.91 -5.47
C VAL A 117 -10.34 -23.73 -4.28
N ALA A 118 -10.29 -22.58 -3.62
CA ALA A 118 -11.19 -22.24 -2.52
C ALA A 118 -12.65 -22.23 -3.00
N GLY A 119 -12.94 -21.64 -4.16
CA GLY A 119 -14.28 -21.59 -4.74
C GLY A 119 -14.83 -22.99 -5.06
N PHE A 120 -14.01 -23.88 -5.64
CA PHE A 120 -14.39 -25.27 -5.86
C PHE A 120 -14.67 -26.01 -4.55
N ASN A 121 -13.81 -25.82 -3.55
CA ASN A 121 -14.00 -26.40 -2.23
C ASN A 121 -15.28 -25.87 -1.56
N MET A 122 -15.58 -24.58 -1.68
CA MET A 122 -16.82 -24.00 -1.18
C MET A 122 -18.03 -24.59 -1.89
N LEU A 123 -18.00 -24.76 -3.22
CA LEU A 123 -19.12 -25.37 -3.96
C LEU A 123 -19.35 -26.83 -3.58
N LYS A 124 -18.28 -27.55 -3.21
CA LYS A 124 -18.36 -28.93 -2.72
C LYS A 124 -19.05 -29.03 -1.35
N HIS A 125 -18.79 -28.09 -0.44
CA HIS A 125 -19.30 -28.15 0.94
C HIS A 125 -20.60 -27.36 1.17
N GLN A 126 -20.78 -26.22 0.49
CA GLN A 126 -21.93 -25.32 0.66
C GLN A 126 -22.34 -24.70 -0.67
N ARG A 127 -23.41 -25.25 -1.27
CA ARG A 127 -24.00 -24.73 -2.51
C ARG A 127 -24.95 -23.58 -2.22
N SER A 128 -24.38 -22.40 -1.98
CA SER A 128 -25.14 -21.15 -1.89
C SER A 128 -25.08 -20.39 -3.23
N VAL A 129 -26.07 -19.53 -3.47
CA VAL A 129 -26.07 -18.62 -4.63
C VAL A 129 -24.79 -17.77 -4.63
N TRP A 130 -24.33 -17.32 -3.46
CA TRP A 130 -23.10 -16.54 -3.32
C TRP A 130 -21.85 -17.32 -3.71
N THR A 131 -21.78 -18.61 -3.36
CA THR A 131 -20.66 -19.48 -3.75
C THR A 131 -20.60 -19.65 -5.26
N VAL A 132 -21.75 -19.83 -5.90
CA VAL A 132 -21.85 -19.96 -7.36
C VAL A 132 -21.42 -18.65 -8.04
N LEU A 133 -21.93 -17.51 -7.57
CA LEU A 133 -21.54 -16.20 -8.09
C LEU A 133 -20.05 -15.92 -7.92
N PHE A 134 -19.48 -16.24 -6.76
CA PHE A 134 -18.05 -16.10 -6.50
C PHE A 134 -17.21 -16.94 -7.46
N LEU A 135 -17.52 -18.22 -7.60
CA LEU A 135 -16.79 -19.12 -8.50
C LEU A 135 -16.92 -18.67 -9.95
N LEU A 136 -18.13 -18.26 -10.37
CA LEU A 136 -18.37 -17.76 -11.72
C LEU A 136 -17.55 -16.49 -11.99
N ALA A 137 -17.52 -15.54 -11.05
CA ALA A 137 -16.69 -14.35 -11.16
C ALA A 137 -15.19 -14.69 -11.24
N ALA A 138 -14.70 -15.59 -10.40
CA ALA A 138 -13.30 -16.03 -10.42
C ALA A 138 -12.92 -16.68 -11.76
N VAL A 139 -13.78 -17.55 -12.30
CA VAL A 139 -13.56 -18.20 -13.60
C VAL A 139 -13.60 -17.17 -14.73
N LEU A 140 -14.55 -16.22 -14.73
CA LEU A 140 -14.61 -15.16 -15.73
C LEU A 140 -13.35 -14.29 -15.73
N VAL A 141 -12.86 -13.90 -14.56
CA VAL A 141 -11.61 -13.14 -14.42
C VAL A 141 -10.43 -13.95 -14.97
N LEU A 142 -10.31 -15.23 -14.62
CA LEU A 142 -9.25 -16.09 -15.16
C LEU A 142 -9.33 -16.30 -16.67
N LEU A 143 -10.53 -16.46 -17.22
CA LEU A 143 -10.71 -16.58 -18.66
C LEU A 143 -10.36 -15.28 -19.38
N SER A 144 -10.65 -14.13 -18.77
CA SER A 144 -10.34 -12.82 -19.34
C SER A 144 -8.85 -12.57 -19.53
N THR A 145 -7.98 -13.21 -18.74
CA THR A 145 -6.52 -13.07 -18.86
C THR A 145 -5.93 -14.01 -19.92
N ILE A 146 -6.58 -15.15 -20.19
CA ILE A 146 -6.12 -16.15 -21.18
C ILE A 146 -6.65 -15.84 -22.59
N ALA A 147 -7.87 -15.30 -22.71
CA ALA A 147 -8.62 -15.27 -23.96
C ALA A 147 -8.27 -14.13 -24.95
N LEU A 148 -7.25 -13.31 -24.66
CA LEU A 148 -6.90 -12.13 -25.48
C LEU A 148 -6.61 -12.44 -26.97
N THR A 149 -6.24 -13.68 -27.31
CA THR A 149 -5.85 -14.04 -28.69
C THR A 149 -6.72 -15.11 -29.34
N ALA A 150 -7.49 -15.90 -28.57
CA ALA A 150 -8.13 -17.11 -29.10
C ALA A 150 -9.64 -17.01 -29.31
N PHE A 151 -10.36 -16.09 -28.62
CA PHE A 151 -11.83 -16.14 -28.55
C PHE A 151 -12.57 -14.85 -28.96
N GLY A 152 -11.89 -13.89 -29.60
CA GLY A 152 -12.51 -12.70 -30.20
C GLY A 152 -12.80 -11.53 -29.25
N THR A 153 -13.44 -10.47 -29.77
CA THR A 153 -13.61 -9.16 -29.11
C THR A 153 -14.55 -9.18 -27.90
N LEU A 154 -15.48 -10.13 -27.81
CA LEU A 154 -16.46 -10.21 -26.72
C LEU A 154 -15.80 -10.36 -25.34
N PHE A 155 -14.75 -11.18 -25.23
CA PHE A 155 -14.04 -11.37 -23.95
C PHE A 155 -13.25 -10.12 -23.53
N LEU A 156 -12.79 -9.33 -24.49
CA LEU A 156 -12.14 -8.04 -24.22
C LEU A 156 -13.15 -7.05 -23.64
N GLU A 157 -14.36 -6.97 -24.21
CA GLU A 157 -15.41 -6.07 -23.71
C GLU A 157 -15.86 -6.43 -22.29
N ILE A 158 -16.04 -7.72 -22.00
CA ILE A 158 -16.37 -8.21 -20.65
C ILE A 158 -15.26 -7.84 -19.66
N ARG A 159 -14.00 -8.00 -20.06
CA ARG A 159 -12.84 -7.62 -19.24
C ARG A 159 -12.84 -6.12 -18.94
N TYR A 160 -12.98 -5.28 -19.96
CA TYR A 160 -13.01 -3.83 -19.80
C TYR A 160 -14.16 -3.39 -18.89
N TRP A 161 -15.34 -3.98 -19.06
CA TRP A 161 -16.49 -3.72 -18.19
C TRP A 161 -16.20 -4.11 -16.73
N LEU A 162 -15.59 -5.28 -16.51
CA LEU A 162 -15.25 -5.78 -15.19
C LEU A 162 -14.19 -4.91 -14.50
N GLU A 163 -13.14 -4.52 -15.22
CA GLU A 163 -12.09 -3.63 -14.72
C GLU A 163 -12.65 -2.23 -14.41
N ALA A 164 -13.40 -1.63 -15.35
CA ALA A 164 -13.89 -0.26 -15.25
C ALA A 164 -14.99 -0.08 -14.19
N ILE A 165 -15.84 -1.10 -13.98
CA ILE A 165 -16.97 -0.99 -13.06
C ILE A 165 -16.69 -1.75 -11.76
N VAL A 166 -16.49 -3.07 -11.82
CA VAL A 166 -16.46 -3.92 -10.62
C VAL A 166 -15.15 -3.73 -9.84
N VAL A 167 -14.00 -3.88 -10.50
CA VAL A 167 -12.69 -3.76 -9.85
C VAL A 167 -12.46 -2.32 -9.39
N THR A 168 -12.76 -1.35 -10.24
CA THR A 168 -12.63 0.07 -9.87
C THR A 168 -13.57 0.44 -8.72
N ALA A 169 -14.81 -0.05 -8.66
CA ALA A 169 -15.70 0.19 -7.52
C ALA A 169 -15.15 -0.44 -6.24
N GLY A 170 -14.64 -1.68 -6.31
CA GLY A 170 -13.99 -2.34 -5.17
C GLY A 170 -12.77 -1.58 -4.66
N MET A 171 -11.88 -1.17 -5.56
CA MET A 171 -10.69 -0.37 -5.25
C MET A 171 -11.07 0.96 -4.58
N ARG A 172 -12.06 1.67 -5.14
CA ARG A 172 -12.58 2.92 -4.54
C ARG A 172 -13.16 2.67 -3.16
N GLY A 173 -13.91 1.58 -2.96
CA GLY A 173 -14.43 1.19 -1.65
C GLY A 173 -13.32 0.97 -0.62
N ILE A 174 -12.24 0.27 -1.01
CA ILE A 174 -11.05 0.07 -0.16
C ILE A 174 -10.39 1.41 0.16
N LEU A 175 -10.17 2.27 -0.85
CA LEU A 175 -9.56 3.58 -0.66
C LEU A 175 -10.39 4.48 0.27
N ILE A 176 -11.71 4.47 0.12
CA ILE A 176 -12.63 5.18 1.03
C ILE A 176 -12.52 4.60 2.44
N GLY A 177 -12.50 3.28 2.59
CA GLY A 177 -12.35 2.62 3.89
C GLY A 177 -11.04 3.00 4.58
N VAL A 178 -9.92 3.00 3.84
CA VAL A 178 -8.60 3.43 4.34
C VAL A 178 -8.62 4.91 4.74
N ALA A 179 -9.22 5.78 3.91
CA ALA A 179 -9.33 7.20 4.20
C ALA A 179 -10.20 7.47 5.45
N LEU A 180 -11.34 6.80 5.58
CA LEU A 180 -12.18 6.92 6.78
C LEU A 180 -11.46 6.38 8.02
N GLY A 181 -10.74 5.26 7.89
CA GLY A 181 -9.93 4.70 8.96
C GLY A 181 -8.83 5.66 9.45
N SER A 182 -8.11 6.30 8.52
CA SER A 182 -7.07 7.28 8.88
C SER A 182 -7.66 8.54 9.51
N VAL A 183 -8.80 9.04 9.00
CA VAL A 183 -9.53 10.17 9.60
C VAL A 183 -10.00 9.84 11.01
N MET A 184 -10.51 8.63 11.25
CA MET A 184 -10.94 8.21 12.58
C MET A 184 -9.79 8.20 13.59
N ILE A 185 -8.60 7.73 13.20
CA ILE A 185 -7.40 7.78 14.05
C ILE A 185 -7.02 9.23 14.33
N ALA A 186 -7.05 10.10 13.33
CA ALA A 186 -6.75 11.52 13.48
C ALA A 186 -7.73 12.23 14.44
N ILE A 187 -9.04 11.96 14.32
CA ILE A 187 -10.07 12.52 15.20
C ILE A 187 -9.85 12.06 16.64
N ARG A 188 -9.60 10.76 16.87
CA ARG A 188 -9.36 10.23 18.23
C ARG A 188 -8.11 10.85 18.86
N LEU A 189 -7.06 11.08 18.08
CA LEU A 189 -5.86 11.80 18.53
C LEU A 189 -6.20 13.26 18.88
N LEU A 190 -6.93 13.97 18.03
CA LEU A 190 -7.34 15.37 18.24
C LEU A 190 -8.22 15.58 19.47
N LEU A 191 -9.12 14.63 19.73
CA LEU A 191 -9.97 14.62 20.92
C LEU A 191 -9.21 14.17 22.18
N GLY A 192 -7.93 13.77 22.05
CA GLY A 192 -7.09 13.33 23.15
C GLY A 192 -7.48 11.96 23.73
N ILE A 193 -8.31 11.19 23.01
CA ILE A 193 -8.75 9.83 23.40
C ILE A 193 -7.58 8.86 23.29
N ASP A 194 -6.86 8.90 22.17
CA ASP A 194 -5.69 8.07 21.92
C ASP A 194 -4.41 8.88 22.22
N GLN A 195 -3.69 8.54 23.30
CA GLN A 195 -2.43 9.18 23.69
C GLN A 195 -1.24 8.23 23.45
N PRO A 196 -0.62 8.24 22.26
CA PRO A 196 0.43 7.28 21.91
C PRO A 196 1.68 7.38 22.78
N TYR A 197 1.90 8.52 23.42
CA TYR A 197 3.11 8.83 24.22
C TYR A 197 2.95 8.57 25.72
N ASN A 198 1.79 8.11 26.18
CA ASN A 198 1.50 7.95 27.62
C ASN A 198 1.70 6.50 28.13
N LYS A 199 2.56 5.71 27.46
CA LYS A 199 2.99 4.39 27.94
C LYS A 199 4.28 4.50 28.75
#